data_AF-A0A0F8U7P8-F1
#
_entry.id   AF-A0A0F8U7P8-F1
#
_cell.length_a   1.000
_cell.length_b   1.000
_cell.length_c   1.000
_cell.angle_alpha   90.00
_cell.angle_beta   90.00
_cell.angle_gamma   90.00
#
_symmetry.space_group_name_H-M   'P 1'
#
loop_
_entity.id
_entity.type
_entity.pdbx_description
1 polymer ?
#
loop_
_entity_poly.entity_id
_entity_poly.type
_entity_poly.pdbx_seq_one_letter_code
_entity_poly.pdbx_strand_id
1 'polypeptide(L)'
;MRWIFGIIFVLIVIAGINAGMKDVPLAEEPQQAAQQAGETDLEAQVRAEGNASGQDSGLAENNLEDTGLSDNNLAENNLAENNLADNNPANGGNPTDENLTVHFLDVGQGDSILLEYNGKAMLVDAGERNQGSGVSAYLREHDISGIDYVVATHPHADHIGGMDEVLNSFQIEQFIDSGFPHTSKTYENMLTTIDEKNIPFEVAEKGKEIEFDPAVSVEVLNPGPEYSDELNENSVVLKVSYGEVSFLLMGDAGLETEENLMNAGYALDSDILKVGHHASRSGSGGAFISAVSPEISVIEVGADNDYGHPHPEILERLQKVSRVYRTDRDGSITVTTDGSAYTINTQKSGSGESVAKTGPAESGAESSSASMITKENEPKDSEAEENEAEEAETEAKEVEVEAIVTSGSAESTVYVSDLSLKDEWVKITNRGSSPVSLKGWKIEDDGSKHTYTFPSCTLDSQATVTLYTGEGMNTATELYWGSGSPIWNNDGDTAYLFDDSGNLVASLEG
;
A
#
# COMPACT_ATOMS: atom_id res chain seq x y z
N MET A 1 -8.19 11.16 -27.68
CA MET A 1 -8.59 12.48 -27.11
C MET A 1 -9.22 12.40 -25.71
N ARG A 2 -9.41 11.22 -25.09
CA ARG A 2 -9.87 11.08 -23.70
C ARG A 2 -8.71 11.01 -22.66
N TRP A 3 -7.53 10.61 -23.09
CA TRP A 3 -6.32 10.39 -22.26
C TRP A 3 -5.77 11.62 -21.52
N ILE A 4 -5.89 12.81 -22.12
CA ILE A 4 -5.39 14.06 -21.53
C ILE A 4 -6.25 14.50 -20.33
N PHE A 5 -7.48 13.99 -20.17
CA PHE A 5 -8.37 14.47 -19.11
C PHE A 5 -8.12 13.84 -17.73
N GLY A 6 -7.57 12.62 -17.64
CA GLY A 6 -7.38 11.92 -16.36
C GLY A 6 -6.30 12.59 -15.50
N ILE A 7 -5.06 12.63 -16.02
CA ILE A 7 -3.93 13.32 -15.36
C ILE A 7 -4.24 14.80 -15.17
N ILE A 8 -4.80 15.49 -16.19
CA ILE A 8 -5.16 16.89 -16.04
C ILE A 8 -6.25 17.09 -14.99
N PHE A 9 -7.22 16.19 -14.82
CA PHE A 9 -8.21 16.32 -13.76
C PHE A 9 -7.56 16.20 -12.39
N VAL A 10 -6.71 15.18 -12.17
CA VAL A 10 -5.94 15.03 -10.92
C VAL A 10 -5.05 16.24 -10.66
N LEU A 11 -4.29 16.70 -11.66
CA LEU A 11 -3.44 17.88 -11.56
C LEU A 11 -4.24 19.20 -11.39
N ILE A 12 -5.42 19.33 -12.00
CA ILE A 12 -6.32 20.48 -11.81
C ILE A 12 -6.87 20.48 -10.39
N VAL A 13 -7.22 19.31 -9.84
CA VAL A 13 -7.67 19.20 -8.45
C VAL A 13 -6.54 19.59 -7.50
N ILE A 14 -5.31 19.09 -7.72
CA ILE A 14 -4.12 19.51 -6.96
C ILE A 14 -3.89 21.03 -7.07
N ALA A 15 -3.97 21.59 -8.28
CA ALA A 15 -3.82 23.03 -8.49
C ALA A 15 -4.97 23.85 -7.87
N GLY A 16 -6.19 23.31 -7.85
CA GLY A 16 -7.39 23.91 -7.27
C GLY A 16 -7.37 23.91 -5.73
N ILE A 17 -6.93 22.81 -5.11
CA ILE A 17 -6.63 22.72 -3.68
C ILE A 17 -5.60 23.79 -3.31
N ASN A 18 -4.53 23.93 -4.11
CA ASN A 18 -3.52 24.98 -3.92
C ASN A 18 -4.04 26.41 -4.17
N ALA A 19 -5.05 26.61 -5.02
CA ALA A 19 -5.60 27.93 -5.35
C ALA A 19 -6.70 28.41 -4.38
N GLY A 20 -7.29 27.53 -3.58
CA GLY A 20 -8.34 27.83 -2.59
C GLY A 20 -7.87 28.67 -1.38
N MET A 21 -6.57 28.92 -1.24
CA MET A 21 -5.99 29.75 -0.18
C MET A 21 -5.59 31.14 -0.70
N LYS A 22 -6.56 31.97 -1.10
CA LYS A 22 -6.35 33.41 -1.26
C LYS A 22 -7.57 34.21 -0.80
N ASP A 23 -7.51 34.64 0.46
CA ASP A 23 -7.69 36.05 0.87
C ASP A 23 -7.75 36.12 2.40
N VAL A 24 -6.58 36.16 3.04
CA VAL A 24 -6.42 36.72 4.39
C VAL A 24 -5.48 37.93 4.25
N PRO A 25 -5.87 39.14 4.70
CA PRO A 25 -5.05 40.32 4.50
C PRO A 25 -3.76 40.21 5.32
N LEU A 26 -2.61 40.39 4.67
CA LEU A 26 -1.31 40.51 5.31
C LEU A 26 -1.32 41.71 6.28
N ALA A 27 -1.10 41.42 7.57
CA ALA A 27 -0.80 42.45 8.57
C ALA A 27 0.62 42.98 8.33
N GLU A 28 0.77 44.31 8.38
CA GLU A 28 2.04 45.02 8.21
C GLU A 28 3.04 44.67 9.33
N GLU A 29 4.24 44.21 8.96
CA GLU A 29 5.37 44.10 9.89
C GLU A 29 6.12 45.44 10.07
N PRO A 30 6.61 45.76 11.28
CA PRO A 30 7.31 46.99 11.57
C PRO A 30 8.80 46.93 11.20
N GLN A 31 9.28 47.95 10.50
CA GLN A 31 10.69 48.25 10.33
C GLN A 31 11.38 48.52 11.68
N GLN A 32 12.52 47.88 11.93
CA GLN A 32 13.61 48.48 12.71
C GLN A 32 14.99 47.92 12.37
N ALA A 33 15.99 48.78 12.57
CA ALA A 33 17.27 48.84 11.88
C ALA A 33 18.47 48.38 12.73
N ALA A 34 19.55 47.94 12.06
CA ALA A 34 20.96 48.11 12.47
C ALA A 34 21.85 47.72 11.25
N GLN A 35 22.50 48.62 10.50
CA GLN A 35 23.66 49.46 10.79
C GLN A 35 25.02 48.74 10.65
N GLN A 36 25.59 48.86 9.44
CA GLN A 36 27.00 49.07 9.00
C GLN A 36 28.19 48.56 9.84
N ALA A 37 29.05 47.78 9.17
CA ALA A 37 30.51 47.97 9.04
C ALA A 37 30.94 47.23 7.75
N GLY A 38 31.50 47.86 6.69
CA GLY A 38 32.94 48.17 6.49
C GLY A 38 33.70 46.88 6.12
N GLU A 39 34.43 46.68 5.01
CA GLU A 39 35.25 47.53 4.15
C GLU A 39 35.52 46.86 2.77
N THR A 40 35.50 47.70 1.74
CA THR A 40 36.27 47.80 0.45
C THR A 40 37.06 46.65 -0.21
N ASP A 41 36.81 46.55 -1.53
CA ASP A 41 37.64 46.24 -2.71
C ASP A 41 39.18 46.13 -2.60
N LEU A 42 39.79 45.20 -3.36
CA LEU A 42 40.57 45.53 -4.58
C LEU A 42 41.04 44.30 -5.39
N GLU A 43 41.01 44.48 -6.72
CA GLU A 43 41.52 43.57 -7.76
C GLU A 43 43.06 43.61 -7.95
N ALA A 44 43.56 42.57 -8.65
CA ALA A 44 44.55 42.60 -9.74
C ALA A 44 46.07 42.38 -9.49
N GLN A 45 46.57 41.33 -10.18
CA GLN A 45 47.71 41.25 -11.11
C GLN A 45 49.19 40.96 -10.67
N VAL A 46 49.65 39.76 -11.10
CA VAL A 46 50.76 39.46 -12.06
C VAL A 46 52.27 39.57 -11.68
N ARG A 47 52.99 38.44 -11.94
CA ARG A 47 54.45 38.21 -12.30
C ARG A 47 55.52 38.38 -11.19
N ALA A 48 56.64 37.62 -11.12
CA ALA A 48 57.23 36.57 -11.94
C ALA A 48 58.37 35.80 -11.19
N GLU A 49 58.79 34.68 -11.80
CA GLU A 49 60.11 34.01 -11.79
C GLU A 49 60.55 33.09 -10.64
N GLY A 50 60.99 31.86 -10.99
CA GLY A 50 61.86 31.10 -10.09
C GLY A 50 62.12 29.58 -10.19
N ASN A 51 61.84 28.87 -11.29
CA ASN A 51 62.55 27.65 -11.78
C ASN A 51 62.85 26.43 -10.83
N ALA A 52 62.31 25.23 -11.14
CA ALA A 52 63.08 24.10 -11.73
C ALA A 52 62.52 22.68 -11.45
N SER A 53 62.35 21.93 -12.55
CA SER A 53 62.40 20.45 -12.74
C SER A 53 61.32 19.56 -12.10
N GLY A 54 60.71 18.59 -12.80
CA GLY A 54 60.96 18.07 -14.14
C GLY A 54 59.78 17.21 -14.65
N GLN A 55 59.58 17.35 -15.96
CA GLN A 55 59.11 16.44 -17.01
C GLN A 55 58.42 15.10 -16.65
N ASP A 56 57.53 14.56 -17.47
CA ASP A 56 56.73 15.02 -18.63
C ASP A 56 55.90 13.79 -19.07
N SER A 57 54.80 14.13 -19.70
CA SER A 57 53.73 13.45 -20.43
C SER A 57 54.15 12.40 -21.51
N GLY A 58 53.23 11.71 -22.21
CA GLY A 58 51.83 12.06 -22.40
C GLY A 58 51.00 11.17 -23.31
N LEU A 59 49.70 11.49 -23.25
CA LEU A 59 48.78 11.91 -24.32
C LEU A 59 48.41 10.97 -25.48
N ALA A 60 47.08 10.88 -25.64
CA ALA A 60 46.31 10.41 -26.77
C ALA A 60 46.35 11.39 -27.96
N GLU A 61 46.04 10.89 -29.17
CA GLU A 61 44.89 11.30 -30.01
C GLU A 61 45.06 11.02 -31.53
N ASN A 62 43.95 10.57 -32.13
CA ASN A 62 43.41 10.93 -33.46
C ASN A 62 43.95 10.34 -34.80
N ASN A 63 43.09 9.47 -35.36
CA ASN A 63 42.33 9.60 -36.63
C ASN A 63 42.96 9.40 -38.05
N LEU A 64 42.21 8.61 -38.83
CA LEU A 64 41.91 8.65 -40.29
C LEU A 64 42.74 7.87 -41.33
N GLU A 65 41.97 7.47 -42.37
CA GLU A 65 42.27 6.85 -43.69
C GLU A 65 42.18 5.32 -43.73
N ASP A 66 41.07 4.72 -44.20
CA ASP A 66 40.56 4.58 -45.59
C ASP A 66 41.52 3.84 -46.54
N THR A 67 41.13 2.63 -46.98
CA THR A 67 41.28 2.13 -48.37
C THR A 67 40.67 0.73 -48.53
N GLY A 68 39.57 0.64 -49.29
CA GLY A 68 39.44 -0.22 -50.48
C GLY A 68 39.41 -1.76 -50.37
N LEU A 69 38.20 -2.32 -50.49
CA LEU A 69 37.73 -3.35 -51.46
C LEU A 69 38.67 -4.54 -51.87
N SER A 70 38.19 -5.79 -51.70
CA SER A 70 37.73 -6.67 -52.81
C SER A 70 37.53 -8.16 -52.44
N ASP A 71 36.40 -8.69 -52.93
CA ASP A 71 36.11 -10.01 -53.55
C ASP A 71 36.26 -11.38 -52.85
N ASN A 72 35.09 -12.01 -52.64
CA ASN A 72 34.63 -13.33 -53.10
C ASN A 72 35.63 -14.52 -53.16
N ASN A 73 35.35 -15.64 -52.46
CA ASN A 73 34.92 -16.89 -53.10
C ASN A 73 34.45 -18.00 -52.12
N LEU A 74 33.56 -18.83 -52.67
CA LEU A 74 32.89 -20.04 -52.21
C LEU A 74 33.81 -21.20 -51.77
N ALA A 75 33.35 -22.05 -50.85
CA ALA A 75 33.26 -23.51 -51.06
C ALA A 75 32.54 -24.23 -49.90
N GLU A 76 31.54 -25.02 -50.30
CA GLU A 76 30.82 -26.04 -49.53
C GLU A 76 31.73 -27.17 -49.04
N ASN A 77 31.32 -27.87 -47.97
CA ASN A 77 31.35 -29.33 -47.93
C ASN A 77 30.34 -29.89 -46.92
N ASN A 78 29.33 -30.55 -47.48
CA ASN A 78 28.35 -31.44 -46.87
C ASN A 78 29.02 -32.72 -46.35
N LEU A 79 28.47 -33.36 -45.31
CA LEU A 79 28.37 -34.84 -45.17
C LEU A 79 27.40 -35.25 -44.03
N ALA A 80 26.18 -35.60 -44.46
CA ALA A 80 25.40 -36.82 -44.17
C ALA A 80 24.83 -37.14 -42.76
N GLU A 81 23.50 -37.08 -42.77
CA GLU A 81 22.43 -37.77 -42.04
C GLU A 81 22.69 -39.19 -41.52
N ASN A 82 22.00 -39.52 -40.42
CA ASN A 82 21.32 -40.81 -40.24
C ASN A 82 19.94 -40.59 -39.59
N ASN A 83 18.90 -40.80 -40.39
CA ASN A 83 17.49 -40.91 -40.00
C ASN A 83 17.19 -42.34 -39.50
N LEU A 84 16.43 -42.45 -38.40
CA LEU A 84 15.55 -43.60 -38.14
C LEU A 84 14.19 -43.07 -37.68
N ALA A 85 13.16 -43.56 -38.35
CA ALA A 85 11.83 -42.99 -38.46
C ALA A 85 10.87 -43.32 -37.29
N ASP A 86 10.06 -42.31 -36.95
CA ASP A 86 8.59 -42.28 -36.92
C ASP A 86 7.80 -43.52 -36.46
N ASN A 87 7.02 -43.32 -35.39
CA ASN A 87 5.69 -43.92 -35.22
C ASN A 87 4.83 -42.96 -34.37
N ASN A 88 4.18 -41.99 -35.00
CA ASN A 88 3.02 -41.31 -34.44
C ASN A 88 1.77 -42.23 -34.47
N PRO A 89 0.80 -42.05 -33.56
CA PRO A 89 -0.41 -41.43 -34.06
C PRO A 89 -0.88 -40.29 -33.17
N ALA A 90 -1.22 -39.19 -33.85
CA ALA A 90 -1.71 -37.96 -33.28
C ALA A 90 -2.92 -38.19 -32.36
N ASN A 91 -2.83 -37.63 -31.15
CA ASN A 91 -3.97 -37.05 -30.47
C ASN A 91 -3.55 -35.66 -30.01
N GLY A 92 -4.32 -34.65 -30.41
CA GLY A 92 -3.98 -33.24 -30.32
C GLY A 92 -4.07 -32.69 -28.90
N GLY A 93 -3.19 -31.73 -28.64
CA GLY A 93 -3.11 -30.93 -27.41
C GLY A 93 -1.66 -30.67 -27.09
N ASN A 94 -1.13 -29.53 -27.55
CA ASN A 94 0.02 -28.92 -26.85
C ASN A 94 -0.54 -28.46 -25.49
N PRO A 95 -0.05 -28.95 -24.34
CA PRO A 95 -0.20 -28.17 -23.12
C PRO A 95 0.82 -27.02 -23.24
N THR A 96 0.36 -25.79 -23.44
CA THR A 96 1.24 -24.63 -23.27
C THR A 96 1.48 -24.41 -21.78
N ASP A 97 2.75 -24.16 -21.43
CA ASP A 97 3.23 -23.78 -20.10
C ASP A 97 2.71 -22.39 -19.69
N GLU A 98 1.43 -22.23 -19.37
CA GLU A 98 0.88 -20.93 -19.00
C GLU A 98 0.46 -20.92 -17.53
N ASN A 99 1.45 -20.85 -16.64
CA ASN A 99 1.16 -20.63 -15.22
C ASN A 99 1.03 -19.13 -14.94
N LEU A 100 0.01 -18.74 -14.17
CA LEU A 100 0.01 -17.42 -13.52
C LEU A 100 0.94 -17.48 -12.32
N THR A 101 1.91 -16.57 -12.27
CA THR A 101 2.81 -16.42 -11.14
C THR A 101 2.61 -15.06 -10.48
N VAL A 102 2.38 -15.06 -9.17
CA VAL A 102 2.20 -13.86 -8.34
C VAL A 102 3.30 -13.81 -7.30
N HIS A 103 4.08 -12.74 -7.30
CA HIS A 103 5.21 -12.51 -6.41
C HIS A 103 4.84 -11.38 -5.45
N PHE A 104 4.89 -11.64 -4.15
CA PHE A 104 4.79 -10.65 -3.09
C PHE A 104 6.23 -10.35 -2.65
N LEU A 105 6.76 -9.18 -3.02
CA LEU A 105 8.18 -8.87 -2.85
C LEU A 105 8.45 -8.41 -1.42
N ASP A 106 9.54 -8.90 -0.83
CA ASP A 106 10.03 -8.33 0.43
C ASP A 106 10.71 -6.98 0.17
N VAL A 107 9.91 -5.92 0.23
CA VAL A 107 10.34 -4.51 0.13
C VAL A 107 10.46 -3.83 1.50
N GLY A 108 10.48 -4.61 2.58
CA GLY A 108 10.37 -4.07 3.94
C GLY A 108 8.93 -3.74 4.30
N GLN A 109 8.70 -2.57 4.92
CA GLN A 109 7.35 -2.06 5.13
C GLN A 109 6.81 -1.52 3.82
N GLY A 110 5.61 -1.95 3.42
CA GLY A 110 5.00 -1.60 2.13
C GLY A 110 4.65 -2.80 1.26
N ASP A 111 4.04 -2.52 0.11
CA ASP A 111 3.63 -3.53 -0.87
C ASP A 111 4.42 -3.41 -2.17
N SER A 112 4.77 -4.56 -2.77
CA SER A 112 5.08 -4.61 -4.20
C SER A 112 4.81 -6.00 -4.73
N ILE A 113 3.86 -6.09 -5.67
CA ILE A 113 3.34 -7.37 -6.16
C ILE A 113 3.52 -7.45 -7.68
N LEU A 114 4.23 -8.46 -8.15
CA LEU A 114 4.38 -8.75 -9.58
C LEU A 114 3.48 -9.90 -9.98
N LEU A 115 2.66 -9.71 -11.02
CA LEU A 115 1.90 -10.76 -11.70
C LEU A 115 2.51 -11.02 -13.06
N GLU A 116 2.77 -12.29 -13.36
CA GLU A 116 3.33 -12.75 -14.63
C GLU A 116 2.40 -13.81 -15.25
N TYR A 117 2.03 -13.62 -16.51
CA TYR A 117 1.30 -14.62 -17.30
C TYR A 117 1.60 -14.42 -18.79
N ASN A 118 1.96 -15.49 -19.52
CA ASN A 118 2.20 -15.42 -20.96
C ASN A 118 3.18 -14.33 -21.44
N GLY A 119 4.21 -14.03 -20.64
CA GLY A 119 5.19 -12.99 -20.93
C GLY A 119 4.66 -11.56 -20.75
N LYS A 120 3.45 -11.40 -20.20
CA LYS A 120 2.91 -10.13 -19.73
C LYS A 120 3.23 -9.93 -18.26
N ALA A 121 3.40 -8.68 -17.86
CA ALA A 121 3.70 -8.29 -16.49
C ALA A 121 2.75 -7.20 -15.99
N MET A 122 2.22 -7.38 -14.79
CA MET A 122 1.54 -6.34 -14.03
C MET A 122 2.26 -6.12 -12.71
N LEU A 123 2.65 -4.88 -12.42
CA LEU A 123 3.19 -4.49 -11.11
C LEU A 123 2.11 -3.74 -10.33
N VAL A 124 1.82 -4.18 -9.12
CA VAL A 124 0.95 -3.50 -8.16
C VAL A 124 1.82 -2.98 -7.03
N ASP A 125 1.94 -1.67 -6.90
CA ASP A 125 2.81 -0.97 -5.96
C ASP A 125 4.32 -1.29 -6.10
N ALA A 126 5.17 -0.44 -5.52
CA ALA A 126 6.61 -0.43 -5.70
C ALA A 126 7.40 -0.20 -4.40
N GLY A 127 6.75 -0.35 -3.25
CA GLY A 127 7.35 -0.12 -1.95
C GLY A 127 7.76 1.33 -1.68
N GLU A 128 8.50 1.51 -0.59
CA GLU A 128 9.15 2.77 -0.22
C GLU A 128 10.15 3.30 -1.26
N ARG A 129 10.49 4.59 -1.15
CA ARG A 129 11.40 5.26 -2.11
C ARG A 129 12.74 4.55 -2.29
N ASN A 130 13.34 4.07 -1.19
CA ASN A 130 14.62 3.38 -1.23
C ASN A 130 14.53 1.96 -1.83
N GLN A 131 13.32 1.43 -2.04
CA GLN A 131 13.08 0.08 -2.56
C GLN A 131 12.98 0.03 -4.09
N GLY A 132 12.66 1.15 -4.76
CA GLY A 132 12.42 1.16 -6.21
C GLY A 132 13.56 0.57 -7.06
N SER A 133 14.82 0.73 -6.63
CA SER A 133 15.97 0.12 -7.31
C SER A 133 16.05 -1.39 -7.10
N GLY A 134 15.64 -1.89 -5.94
CA GLY A 134 15.52 -3.31 -5.61
C GLY A 134 14.38 -3.97 -6.37
N VAL A 135 13.20 -3.33 -6.43
CA VAL A 135 12.08 -3.76 -7.27
C VAL A 135 12.52 -3.83 -8.74
N SER A 136 13.16 -2.77 -9.25
CA SER A 136 13.66 -2.75 -10.63
C SER A 136 14.74 -3.80 -10.90
N ALA A 137 15.55 -4.17 -9.91
CA ALA A 137 16.50 -5.27 -10.04
C ALA A 137 15.76 -6.62 -10.10
N TYR A 138 14.80 -6.85 -9.22
CA TYR A 138 13.98 -8.06 -9.17
C TYR A 138 13.24 -8.30 -10.49
N LEU A 139 12.60 -7.27 -11.04
CA LEU A 139 11.92 -7.34 -12.34
C LEU A 139 12.89 -7.77 -13.46
N ARG A 140 14.11 -7.23 -13.50
CA ARG A 140 15.12 -7.62 -14.50
C ARG A 140 15.63 -9.05 -14.29
N GLU A 141 15.75 -9.50 -13.05
CA GLU A 141 16.12 -10.88 -12.71
C GLU A 141 15.05 -11.89 -13.14
N HIS A 142 13.80 -11.43 -13.26
CA HIS A 142 12.65 -12.17 -13.78
C HIS A 142 12.40 -11.95 -15.29
N ASP A 143 13.43 -11.50 -16.03
CA ASP A 143 13.37 -11.27 -17.48
C ASP A 143 12.28 -10.27 -17.94
N ILE A 144 11.77 -9.44 -17.02
CA ILE A 144 10.83 -8.36 -17.34
C ILE A 144 11.60 -7.23 -18.01
N SER A 145 11.23 -6.93 -19.26
CA SER A 145 11.84 -5.86 -20.07
C SER A 145 10.90 -4.67 -20.33
N GLY A 146 9.61 -4.86 -20.06
CA GLY A 146 8.54 -3.85 -20.08
C GLY A 146 7.38 -4.35 -19.22
N ILE A 147 6.50 -3.44 -18.80
CA ILE A 147 5.38 -3.74 -17.92
C ILE A 147 4.09 -3.34 -18.63
N ASP A 148 3.18 -4.29 -18.85
CA ASP A 148 1.88 -4.05 -19.48
C ASP A 148 1.03 -3.11 -18.61
N TYR A 149 0.98 -3.39 -17.30
CA TYR A 149 0.18 -2.62 -16.36
C TYR A 149 0.96 -2.29 -15.10
N VAL A 150 0.94 -1.03 -14.70
CA VAL A 150 1.34 -0.62 -13.34
C VAL A 150 0.10 -0.12 -12.62
N VAL A 151 -0.14 -0.60 -11.41
CA VAL A 151 -1.25 -0.19 -10.55
C VAL A 151 -0.67 0.44 -9.28
N ALA A 152 -1.01 1.69 -9.01
CA ALA A 152 -0.78 2.34 -7.73
C ALA A 152 -2.06 2.27 -6.90
N THR A 153 -2.01 1.57 -5.77
CA THR A 153 -3.21 1.32 -4.96
C THR A 153 -3.70 2.58 -4.27
N HIS A 154 -2.81 3.35 -3.63
CA HIS A 154 -3.10 4.60 -2.94
C HIS A 154 -1.81 5.42 -2.76
N PRO A 155 -1.86 6.69 -2.32
CA PRO A 155 -0.74 7.62 -2.48
C PRO A 155 0.34 7.55 -1.37
N HIS A 156 0.30 6.58 -0.47
CA HIS A 156 1.30 6.44 0.60
C HIS A 156 2.68 6.02 0.08
N ALA A 157 3.72 6.46 0.80
CA ALA A 157 5.10 6.31 0.37
C ALA A 157 5.56 4.85 0.33
N ASP A 158 5.08 4.02 1.25
CA ASP A 158 5.37 2.58 1.28
C ASP A 158 4.67 1.78 0.18
N HIS A 159 3.85 2.43 -0.66
CA HIS A 159 3.24 1.84 -1.85
C HIS A 159 3.80 2.45 -3.14
N ILE A 160 3.82 3.78 -3.26
CA ILE A 160 4.22 4.46 -4.50
C ILE A 160 5.61 5.08 -4.46
N GLY A 161 6.33 4.95 -3.34
CA GLY A 161 7.66 5.54 -3.14
C GLY A 161 8.66 5.13 -4.21
N GLY A 162 8.72 3.84 -4.53
CA GLY A 162 9.60 3.28 -5.55
C GLY A 162 9.13 3.51 -6.99
N MET A 163 7.95 4.09 -7.19
CA MET A 163 7.29 4.13 -8.51
C MET A 163 8.07 4.99 -9.50
N ASP A 164 8.62 6.14 -9.09
CA ASP A 164 9.40 7.01 -9.98
C ASP A 164 10.62 6.28 -10.60
N GLU A 165 11.31 5.45 -9.82
CA GLU A 165 12.44 4.63 -10.31
C GLU A 165 11.98 3.56 -11.29
N VAL A 166 10.87 2.87 -11.00
CA VAL A 166 10.29 1.85 -11.89
C VAL A 166 9.85 2.47 -13.22
N LEU A 167 9.09 3.56 -13.17
CA LEU A 167 8.60 4.27 -14.35
C LEU A 167 9.76 4.79 -15.21
N ASN A 168 10.89 5.17 -14.61
CA ASN A 168 12.09 5.56 -15.35
C ASN A 168 12.85 4.35 -15.93
N SER A 169 12.84 3.22 -15.24
CA SER A 169 13.57 1.99 -15.59
C SER A 169 12.92 1.14 -16.69
N PHE A 170 11.60 1.16 -16.82
CA PHE A 170 10.85 0.29 -17.74
C PHE A 170 9.99 1.08 -18.73
N GLN A 171 9.65 0.44 -19.84
CA GLN A 171 8.55 0.89 -20.68
C GLN A 171 7.24 0.37 -20.10
N ILE A 172 6.29 1.29 -19.88
CA ILE A 172 4.98 1.00 -19.29
C ILE A 172 3.91 1.18 -20.35
N GLU A 173 3.05 0.18 -20.55
CA GLU A 173 1.95 0.30 -21.53
C GLU A 173 0.74 1.01 -20.95
N GLN A 174 0.40 0.77 -19.69
CA GLN A 174 -0.72 1.42 -19.00
C GLN A 174 -0.41 1.61 -17.50
N PHE A 175 -0.66 2.82 -17.01
CA PHE A 175 -0.65 3.14 -15.58
C PHE A 175 -2.09 3.30 -15.08
N ILE A 176 -2.38 2.73 -13.91
CA ILE A 176 -3.68 2.79 -13.24
C ILE A 176 -3.45 3.34 -11.83
N ASP A 177 -4.19 4.38 -11.46
CA ASP A 177 -4.14 5.02 -10.14
C ASP A 177 -5.52 4.93 -9.47
N SER A 178 -5.58 4.96 -8.14
CA SER A 178 -6.88 5.12 -7.44
C SER A 178 -7.66 6.36 -7.90
N GLY A 179 -6.97 7.38 -8.39
CA GLY A 179 -7.54 8.67 -8.76
C GLY A 179 -7.83 9.57 -7.56
N PHE A 180 -7.46 9.15 -6.35
CA PHE A 180 -7.50 10.00 -5.17
C PHE A 180 -6.28 10.94 -5.18
N PRO A 181 -6.49 12.26 -5.27
CA PRO A 181 -5.38 13.21 -5.39
C PRO A 181 -4.63 13.34 -4.06
N HIS A 182 -3.31 13.41 -4.14
CA HIS A 182 -2.46 13.73 -2.99
C HIS A 182 -1.46 14.85 -3.32
N THR A 183 -0.87 15.47 -2.30
CA THR A 183 0.09 16.59 -2.49
C THR A 183 1.49 16.27 -1.97
N SER A 184 1.74 15.03 -1.54
CA SER A 184 3.09 14.58 -1.18
C SER A 184 4.03 14.68 -2.39
N LYS A 185 5.31 14.89 -2.11
CA LYS A 185 6.29 15.02 -3.19
C LYS A 185 6.45 13.71 -3.97
N THR A 186 6.23 12.57 -3.30
CA THR A 186 6.20 11.24 -3.90
C THR A 186 5.11 11.15 -4.97
N TYR A 187 3.87 11.50 -4.64
CA TYR A 187 2.76 11.48 -5.60
C TYR A 187 2.96 12.46 -6.76
N GLU A 188 3.41 13.69 -6.47
CA GLU A 188 3.70 14.68 -7.53
C GLU A 188 4.79 14.23 -8.50
N ASN A 189 5.87 13.61 -8.00
CA ASN A 189 6.97 13.13 -8.84
C ASN A 189 6.52 11.97 -9.72
N MET A 190 5.74 11.03 -9.17
CA MET A 190 5.13 9.95 -9.92
C MET A 190 4.29 10.49 -11.08
N LEU A 191 3.37 11.41 -10.82
CA LEU A 191 2.54 12.03 -11.87
C LEU A 191 3.37 12.82 -12.89
N THR A 192 4.42 13.51 -12.45
CA THR A 192 5.36 14.23 -13.33
C THR A 192 6.03 13.26 -14.30
N THR A 193 6.54 12.13 -13.80
CA THR A 193 7.19 11.12 -14.63
C THR A 193 6.21 10.46 -15.61
N ILE A 194 4.96 10.20 -15.20
CA ILE A 194 3.90 9.71 -16.09
C ILE A 194 3.66 10.69 -17.25
N ASP A 195 3.53 12.00 -16.95
CA ASP A 195 3.30 13.04 -17.95
C ASP A 195 4.52 13.20 -18.89
N GLU A 196 5.73 13.33 -18.33
CA GLU A 196 6.97 13.51 -19.10
C GLU A 196 7.23 12.33 -20.05
N LYS A 197 6.94 11.10 -19.60
CA LYS A 197 7.11 9.88 -20.41
C LYS A 197 5.91 9.57 -21.29
N ASN A 198 4.84 10.36 -21.23
CA ASN A 198 3.59 10.15 -21.96
C ASN A 198 3.00 8.74 -21.75
N ILE A 199 3.08 8.24 -20.51
CA ILE A 199 2.54 6.93 -20.15
C ILE A 199 1.01 7.01 -20.18
N PRO A 200 0.30 6.10 -20.86
CA PRO A 200 -1.15 6.04 -20.79
C PRO A 200 -1.60 5.90 -19.34
N PHE A 201 -2.52 6.77 -18.91
CA PHE A 201 -2.99 6.84 -17.54
C PHE A 201 -4.49 6.64 -17.46
N GLU A 202 -4.92 5.90 -16.46
CA GLU A 202 -6.31 5.60 -16.17
C GLU A 202 -6.57 5.66 -14.67
N VAL A 203 -7.77 6.08 -14.29
CA VAL A 203 -8.26 5.99 -12.91
C VAL A 203 -8.98 4.66 -12.75
N ALA A 204 -8.66 3.94 -11.68
CA ALA A 204 -9.34 2.71 -11.30
C ALA A 204 -10.83 2.98 -11.07
N GLU A 205 -11.69 2.22 -11.76
CA GLU A 205 -13.13 2.33 -11.63
C GLU A 205 -13.70 1.00 -11.13
N LYS A 206 -14.39 1.03 -9.99
CA LYS A 206 -15.10 -0.13 -9.45
C LYS A 206 -15.98 -0.84 -10.49
N GLY A 207 -15.83 -2.16 -10.57
CA GLY A 207 -16.49 -3.07 -11.51
C GLY A 207 -15.85 -3.12 -12.89
N LYS A 208 -14.74 -2.40 -13.13
CA LYS A 208 -14.00 -2.46 -14.39
C LYS A 208 -13.06 -3.66 -14.40
N GLU A 209 -12.98 -4.31 -15.56
CA GLU A 209 -11.99 -5.36 -15.82
C GLU A 209 -10.75 -4.75 -16.50
N ILE A 210 -9.57 -5.08 -15.98
CA ILE A 210 -8.29 -4.78 -16.60
C ILE A 210 -8.02 -5.89 -17.62
N GLU A 211 -7.87 -5.52 -18.89
CA GLU A 211 -7.63 -6.46 -20.00
C GLU A 211 -6.16 -6.97 -19.97
N PHE A 212 -5.80 -7.71 -18.91
CA PHE A 212 -4.47 -8.27 -18.72
C PHE A 212 -4.20 -9.39 -19.73
N ASP A 213 -4.95 -10.48 -19.65
CA ASP A 213 -4.94 -11.59 -20.61
C ASP A 213 -6.35 -12.22 -20.70
N PRO A 214 -6.82 -12.70 -21.86
CA PRO A 214 -8.13 -13.35 -21.98
C PRO A 214 -8.37 -14.55 -21.06
N ALA A 215 -7.31 -15.19 -20.55
CA ALA A 215 -7.41 -16.31 -19.62
C ALA A 215 -7.40 -15.89 -18.14
N VAL A 216 -6.88 -14.70 -17.82
CA VAL A 216 -6.73 -14.19 -16.45
C VAL A 216 -7.64 -12.97 -16.26
N SER A 217 -8.69 -13.13 -15.46
CA SER A 217 -9.58 -12.02 -15.13
C SER A 217 -8.99 -11.17 -14.01
N VAL A 218 -8.96 -9.85 -14.18
CA VAL A 218 -8.50 -8.88 -13.19
C VAL A 218 -9.59 -7.82 -13.02
N GLU A 219 -10.40 -7.94 -11.96
CA GLU A 219 -11.51 -7.02 -11.67
C GLU A 219 -11.11 -6.01 -10.59
N VAL A 220 -11.38 -4.72 -10.85
CA VAL A 220 -11.25 -3.63 -9.88
C VAL A 220 -12.50 -3.59 -9.00
N LEU A 221 -12.35 -3.81 -7.70
CA LEU A 221 -13.48 -3.80 -6.75
C LEU A 221 -13.63 -2.47 -5.98
N ASN A 222 -12.55 -1.70 -5.88
CA ASN A 222 -12.44 -0.38 -5.23
C ASN A 222 -11.39 0.47 -5.98
N PRO A 223 -11.43 1.82 -5.99
CA PRO A 223 -12.35 2.72 -5.29
C PRO A 223 -13.75 2.82 -5.92
N GLY A 224 -14.73 3.15 -5.07
CA GLY A 224 -16.08 3.55 -5.51
C GLY A 224 -16.12 4.96 -6.12
N PRO A 225 -17.30 5.42 -6.61
CA PRO A 225 -17.44 6.77 -7.18
C PRO A 225 -17.35 7.90 -6.13
N GLU A 226 -17.50 7.55 -4.85
CA GLU A 226 -17.32 8.45 -3.72
C GLU A 226 -16.08 7.99 -2.97
N TYR A 227 -15.11 8.89 -2.83
CA TYR A 227 -13.90 8.64 -2.07
C TYR A 227 -14.15 8.82 -0.57
N SER A 228 -13.49 7.99 0.25
CA SER A 228 -13.41 8.18 1.69
C SER A 228 -12.45 9.32 2.02
N ASP A 229 -12.64 9.97 3.17
CA ASP A 229 -11.69 10.94 3.72
C ASP A 229 -10.42 10.24 4.26
N GLU A 230 -10.49 8.93 4.51
CA GLU A 230 -9.34 8.11 4.91
C GLU A 230 -8.62 7.57 3.66
N LEU A 231 -7.34 7.92 3.50
CA LEU A 231 -6.56 7.63 2.29
C LEU A 231 -6.55 6.14 1.93
N ASN A 232 -6.35 5.29 2.93
CA ASN A 232 -6.26 3.83 2.77
C ASN A 232 -7.55 3.20 2.26
N GLU A 233 -8.71 3.77 2.59
CA GLU A 233 -10.01 3.26 2.15
C GLU A 233 -10.27 3.56 0.65
N ASN A 234 -9.41 4.36 0.02
CA ASN A 234 -9.42 4.59 -1.42
C ASN A 234 -8.49 3.65 -2.19
N SER A 235 -7.88 2.66 -1.51
CA SER A 235 -7.00 1.68 -2.14
C SER A 235 -7.65 0.97 -3.32
N VAL A 236 -6.93 0.83 -4.42
CA VAL A 236 -7.34 -0.05 -5.51
C VAL A 236 -7.35 -1.50 -5.01
N VAL A 237 -8.54 -2.09 -4.93
CA VAL A 237 -8.70 -3.51 -4.56
C VAL A 237 -8.88 -4.32 -5.84
N LEU A 238 -8.05 -5.33 -6.04
CA LEU A 238 -8.10 -6.19 -7.23
C LEU A 238 -8.52 -7.61 -6.87
N LYS A 239 -9.47 -8.17 -7.61
CA LYS A 239 -9.72 -9.61 -7.64
C LYS A 239 -9.10 -10.19 -8.91
N VAL A 240 -8.18 -11.12 -8.73
CA VAL A 240 -7.47 -11.80 -9.84
C VAL A 240 -7.91 -13.25 -9.86
N SER A 241 -8.35 -13.76 -11.01
CA SER A 241 -8.81 -15.15 -11.15
C SER A 241 -8.22 -15.82 -12.39
N TYR A 242 -7.66 -17.00 -12.20
CA TYR A 242 -7.21 -17.88 -13.28
C TYR A 242 -7.76 -19.29 -13.04
N GLY A 243 -8.65 -19.75 -13.93
CA GLY A 243 -9.39 -20.99 -13.74
C GLY A 243 -10.19 -20.99 -12.43
N GLU A 244 -9.91 -21.94 -11.55
CA GLU A 244 -10.49 -22.10 -10.22
C GLU A 244 -9.70 -21.38 -9.11
N VAL A 245 -8.51 -20.81 -9.39
CA VAL A 245 -7.67 -20.16 -8.36
C VAL A 245 -7.84 -18.65 -8.40
N SER A 246 -7.98 -18.04 -7.22
CA SER A 246 -8.28 -16.62 -7.10
C SER A 246 -7.50 -15.93 -5.98
N PHE A 247 -7.18 -14.65 -6.23
CA PHE A 247 -6.46 -13.75 -5.33
C PHE A 247 -7.33 -12.53 -5.04
N LEU A 248 -7.30 -12.04 -3.81
CA LEU A 248 -7.81 -10.73 -3.44
C LEU A 248 -6.65 -9.86 -2.93
N LEU A 249 -6.35 -8.79 -3.67
CA LEU A 249 -5.27 -7.85 -3.37
C LEU A 249 -5.87 -6.57 -2.79
N MET A 250 -5.66 -6.35 -1.50
CA MET A 250 -6.36 -5.29 -0.75
C MET A 250 -5.62 -3.95 -0.71
N GLY A 251 -4.33 -3.89 -1.04
CA GLY A 251 -3.50 -2.73 -0.69
C GLY A 251 -3.63 -2.43 0.80
N ASP A 252 -4.00 -1.19 1.14
CA ASP A 252 -4.26 -0.78 2.51
C ASP A 252 -5.74 -0.61 2.88
N ALA A 253 -6.65 -1.09 2.03
CA ALA A 253 -8.08 -1.07 2.31
C ALA A 253 -8.40 -1.65 3.70
N GLY A 254 -9.20 -0.89 4.47
CA GLY A 254 -9.54 -1.16 5.85
C GLY A 254 -11.00 -1.57 6.04
N LEU A 255 -11.48 -1.46 7.28
CA LEU A 255 -12.81 -1.91 7.69
C LEU A 255 -13.95 -1.25 6.90
N GLU A 256 -13.79 0.02 6.48
CA GLU A 256 -14.81 0.71 5.69
C GLU A 256 -14.94 0.07 4.29
N THR A 257 -13.81 -0.11 3.60
CA THR A 257 -13.79 -0.78 2.30
C THR A 257 -14.26 -2.22 2.40
N GLU A 258 -13.85 -2.95 3.44
CA GLU A 258 -14.33 -4.31 3.69
C GLU A 258 -15.85 -4.39 3.79
N GLU A 259 -16.47 -3.50 4.55
CA GLU A 259 -17.93 -3.40 4.66
C GLU A 259 -18.57 -3.05 3.30
N ASN A 260 -18.00 -2.08 2.58
CA ASN A 260 -18.47 -1.68 1.26
C ASN A 260 -18.41 -2.81 0.23
N LEU A 261 -17.34 -3.62 0.26
CA LEU A 261 -17.17 -4.79 -0.59
C LEU A 261 -18.21 -5.88 -0.29
N MET A 262 -18.44 -6.18 0.99
CA MET A 262 -19.47 -7.15 1.41
C MET A 262 -20.88 -6.69 1.02
N ASN A 263 -21.17 -5.40 1.16
CA ASN A 263 -22.48 -4.83 0.84
C ASN A 263 -22.72 -4.68 -0.67
N ALA A 264 -21.65 -4.58 -1.48
CA ALA A 264 -21.75 -4.50 -2.93
C ALA A 264 -22.16 -5.82 -3.60
N GLY A 265 -22.15 -6.95 -2.87
CA GLY A 265 -22.57 -8.25 -3.37
C GLY A 265 -21.55 -8.92 -4.30
N TYR A 266 -20.28 -8.51 -4.24
CA TYR A 266 -19.20 -9.18 -4.96
C TYR A 266 -18.96 -10.60 -4.44
N ALA A 267 -18.46 -11.47 -5.32
CA ALA A 267 -17.95 -12.78 -4.94
C ALA A 267 -16.55 -12.62 -4.30
N LEU A 268 -16.52 -12.35 -3.00
CA LEU A 268 -15.27 -12.09 -2.27
C LEU A 268 -14.45 -13.35 -1.98
N ASP A 269 -15.08 -14.53 -2.02
CA ASP A 269 -14.42 -15.84 -1.85
C ASP A 269 -13.16 -15.92 -2.72
N SER A 270 -11.99 -16.05 -2.09
CA SER A 270 -10.69 -16.05 -2.76
C SER A 270 -9.71 -16.98 -2.06
N ASP A 271 -8.99 -17.81 -2.81
CA ASP A 271 -8.08 -18.81 -2.22
C ASP A 271 -6.88 -18.15 -1.51
N ILE A 272 -6.38 -17.03 -2.07
CA ILE A 272 -5.26 -16.26 -1.53
C ILE A 272 -5.68 -14.81 -1.25
N LEU A 273 -5.41 -14.33 -0.04
CA LEU A 273 -5.63 -12.95 0.37
C LEU A 273 -4.28 -12.26 0.62
N LYS A 274 -3.97 -11.19 -0.13
CA LYS A 274 -3.04 -10.17 0.36
C LYS A 274 -3.77 -9.33 1.37
N VAL A 275 -3.36 -9.46 2.62
CA VAL A 275 -3.99 -8.84 3.78
C VAL A 275 -3.86 -7.33 3.68
N GLY A 276 -4.97 -6.63 3.94
CA GLY A 276 -5.03 -5.17 3.92
C GLY A 276 -4.15 -4.53 5.00
N HIS A 277 -3.50 -3.43 4.66
CA HIS A 277 -2.81 -2.52 5.57
C HIS A 277 -1.81 -3.23 6.47
N HIS A 278 -1.03 -4.13 5.89
CA HIS A 278 0.05 -4.86 6.58
C HIS A 278 -0.42 -5.63 7.83
N ALA A 279 -1.71 -5.99 7.88
CA ALA A 279 -2.41 -6.54 9.04
C ALA A 279 -2.48 -5.60 10.26
N SER A 280 -2.76 -4.32 10.00
CA SER A 280 -3.15 -3.29 10.96
C SER A 280 -4.51 -3.60 11.62
N ARG A 281 -4.79 -2.91 12.74
CA ARG A 281 -6.07 -2.96 13.47
C ARG A 281 -7.21 -2.30 12.69
N SER A 282 -6.88 -1.47 11.71
CA SER A 282 -7.87 -0.78 10.87
C SER A 282 -8.48 -1.68 9.80
N GLY A 283 -8.18 -2.98 9.77
CA GLY A 283 -8.70 -3.91 8.77
C GLY A 283 -8.75 -5.36 9.25
N SER A 284 -8.95 -6.25 8.29
CA SER A 284 -9.12 -7.70 8.44
C SER A 284 -10.23 -8.08 9.41
N GLY A 285 -11.40 -7.43 9.31
CA GLY A 285 -12.55 -7.69 10.15
C GLY A 285 -13.02 -9.14 10.07
N GLY A 286 -13.50 -9.70 11.19
CA GLY A 286 -13.87 -11.13 11.23
C GLY A 286 -14.96 -11.54 10.23
N ALA A 287 -15.93 -10.66 9.96
CA ALA A 287 -16.97 -10.89 8.95
C ALA A 287 -16.38 -10.90 7.53
N PHE A 288 -15.49 -9.97 7.23
CA PHE A 288 -14.81 -9.89 5.94
C PHE A 288 -13.93 -11.10 5.68
N ILE A 289 -13.07 -11.47 6.65
CA ILE A 289 -12.23 -12.67 6.52
C ILE A 289 -13.08 -13.93 6.33
N SER A 290 -14.25 -14.02 6.97
CA SER A 290 -15.19 -15.13 6.75
C SER A 290 -15.82 -15.11 5.36
N ALA A 291 -16.07 -13.94 4.78
CA ALA A 291 -16.63 -13.78 3.44
C ALA A 291 -15.59 -14.06 2.34
N VAL A 292 -14.32 -13.72 2.57
CA VAL A 292 -13.20 -14.05 1.67
C VAL A 292 -12.82 -15.53 1.76
N SER A 293 -12.96 -16.14 2.95
CA SER A 293 -12.65 -17.55 3.21
C SER A 293 -11.27 -18.01 2.66
N PRO A 294 -10.17 -17.30 2.94
CA PRO A 294 -8.88 -17.60 2.34
C PRO A 294 -8.26 -18.89 2.88
N GLU A 295 -7.65 -19.67 2.00
CA GLU A 295 -6.74 -20.75 2.41
C GLU A 295 -5.38 -20.19 2.82
N ILE A 296 -4.93 -19.14 2.12
CA ILE A 296 -3.64 -18.49 2.31
C ILE A 296 -3.84 -17.00 2.58
N SER A 297 -3.13 -16.48 3.58
CA SER A 297 -3.03 -15.05 3.84
C SER A 297 -1.57 -14.61 3.75
N VAL A 298 -1.28 -13.69 2.85
CA VAL A 298 0.05 -13.08 2.69
C VAL A 298 0.01 -11.70 3.34
N ILE A 299 0.95 -11.45 4.25
CA ILE A 299 1.16 -10.15 4.88
C ILE A 299 2.51 -9.62 4.38
N GLU A 300 2.50 -8.60 3.53
CA GLU A 300 3.71 -7.83 3.23
C GLU A 300 3.93 -6.87 4.41
N VAL A 301 5.08 -6.96 5.06
CA VAL A 301 5.41 -6.22 6.28
C VAL A 301 6.92 -6.25 6.51
N GLY A 302 7.47 -5.18 7.08
CA GLY A 302 8.89 -5.10 7.42
C GLY A 302 9.24 -5.74 8.76
N ALA A 303 10.44 -6.32 8.89
CA ALA A 303 10.88 -6.97 10.15
C ALA A 303 11.06 -6.00 11.32
N ASP A 304 11.47 -4.77 11.01
CA ASP A 304 11.73 -3.69 11.96
C ASP A 304 10.79 -2.50 11.69
N ASN A 305 9.50 -2.77 11.40
CA ASN A 305 8.53 -1.71 11.19
C ASN A 305 8.13 -1.07 12.54
N ASP A 306 8.11 0.27 12.58
CA ASP A 306 7.81 1.03 13.80
C ASP A 306 6.30 1.08 14.12
N TYR A 307 5.45 0.63 13.19
CA TYR A 307 4.01 0.56 13.33
C TYR A 307 3.54 -0.56 14.27
N GLY A 308 4.41 -1.55 14.54
CA GLY A 308 4.05 -2.72 15.33
C GLY A 308 3.14 -3.70 14.57
N HIS A 309 3.20 -3.65 13.24
CA HIS A 309 2.56 -4.60 12.34
C HIS A 309 3.36 -5.91 12.25
N PRO A 310 2.72 -7.05 11.97
CA PRO A 310 1.27 -7.24 12.03
C PRO A 310 0.78 -7.20 13.48
N HIS A 311 -0.41 -6.63 13.71
CA HIS A 311 -0.95 -6.61 15.07
C HIS A 311 -1.32 -8.02 15.55
N PRO A 312 -1.00 -8.40 16.82
CA PRO A 312 -1.17 -9.77 17.30
C PRO A 312 -2.59 -10.32 17.19
N GLU A 313 -3.60 -9.48 17.42
CA GLU A 313 -5.02 -9.86 17.31
C GLU A 313 -5.40 -10.24 15.86
N ILE A 314 -4.92 -9.46 14.89
CA ILE A 314 -5.19 -9.68 13.47
C ILE A 314 -4.48 -10.95 13.01
N LEU A 315 -3.22 -11.11 13.41
CA LEU A 315 -2.46 -12.32 13.13
C LEU A 315 -3.13 -13.57 13.70
N GLU A 316 -3.61 -13.52 14.95
CA GLU A 316 -4.34 -14.64 15.56
C GLU A 316 -5.64 -14.95 14.83
N ARG A 317 -6.36 -13.92 14.36
CA ARG A 317 -7.60 -14.08 13.58
C ARG A 317 -7.35 -14.80 12.26
N LEU A 318 -6.32 -14.39 11.52
CA LEU A 318 -5.94 -15.01 10.25
C LEU A 318 -5.47 -16.46 10.45
N GLN A 319 -4.58 -16.71 11.42
CA GLN A 319 -4.04 -18.03 11.71
C GLN A 319 -5.10 -19.08 12.12
N LYS A 320 -6.30 -18.65 12.53
CA LYS A 320 -7.41 -19.56 12.85
C LYS A 320 -8.10 -20.12 11.61
N VAL A 321 -7.98 -19.46 10.46
CA VAL A 321 -8.75 -19.79 9.24
C VAL A 321 -7.87 -20.06 8.03
N SER A 322 -6.65 -19.52 7.99
CA SER A 322 -5.74 -19.62 6.86
C SER A 322 -4.31 -19.93 7.31
N ARG A 323 -3.49 -20.37 6.36
CA ARG A 323 -2.05 -20.38 6.52
C ARG A 323 -1.49 -18.99 6.23
N VAL A 324 -0.74 -18.45 7.18
CA VAL A 324 -0.16 -17.10 7.08
C VAL A 324 1.30 -17.16 6.64
N TYR A 325 1.63 -16.40 5.60
CA TYR A 325 3.00 -16.08 5.18
C TYR A 325 3.29 -14.59 5.40
N ARG A 326 4.53 -14.25 5.74
CA ARG A 326 4.94 -12.86 5.99
C ARG A 326 6.28 -12.54 5.35
N THR A 327 6.40 -11.43 4.64
CA THR A 327 7.65 -11.08 3.96
C THR A 327 8.82 -10.84 4.92
N ASP A 328 8.57 -10.27 6.11
CA ASP A 328 9.61 -10.10 7.14
C ASP A 328 10.27 -11.41 7.59
N ARG A 329 9.53 -12.52 7.57
CA ARG A 329 10.00 -13.84 8.01
C ARG A 329 10.41 -14.73 6.85
N ASP A 330 9.59 -14.76 5.82
CA ASP A 330 9.65 -15.69 4.70
C ASP A 330 10.39 -15.09 3.49
N GLY A 331 10.72 -13.79 3.52
CA GLY A 331 11.23 -13.03 2.37
C GLY A 331 10.18 -12.94 1.27
N SER A 332 10.58 -12.70 0.02
CA SER A 332 9.62 -12.69 -1.08
C SER A 332 8.88 -14.03 -1.19
N ILE A 333 7.57 -13.97 -1.41
CA ILE A 333 6.68 -15.13 -1.51
C ILE A 333 6.18 -15.23 -2.94
N THR A 334 6.27 -16.41 -3.55
CA THR A 334 5.84 -16.65 -4.93
C THR A 334 4.77 -17.71 -4.95
N VAL A 335 3.62 -17.39 -5.53
CA VAL A 335 2.50 -18.30 -5.79
C VAL A 335 2.43 -18.58 -7.28
N THR A 336 2.57 -19.84 -7.69
CA THR A 336 2.45 -20.26 -9.09
C THR A 336 1.25 -21.19 -9.24
N THR A 337 0.35 -20.89 -10.18
CA THR A 337 -0.89 -21.66 -10.42
C THR A 337 -1.07 -22.00 -11.89
N ASP A 338 -1.55 -23.23 -12.16
CA ASP A 338 -1.99 -23.69 -13.48
C ASP A 338 -3.49 -23.45 -13.74
N GLY A 339 -4.13 -22.71 -12.82
CA GLY A 339 -5.55 -22.41 -12.83
C GLY A 339 -6.42 -23.48 -12.21
N SER A 340 -5.87 -24.60 -11.74
CA SER A 340 -6.61 -25.62 -10.97
C SER A 340 -5.97 -25.87 -9.59
N ALA A 341 -4.64 -25.83 -9.53
CA ALA A 341 -3.87 -25.97 -8.29
C ALA A 341 -2.75 -24.93 -8.25
N TYR A 342 -2.23 -24.67 -7.05
CA TYR A 342 -1.15 -23.71 -6.86
C TYR A 342 -0.05 -24.24 -5.94
N THR A 343 1.13 -23.66 -6.09
CA THR A 343 2.31 -23.93 -5.27
C THR A 343 2.82 -22.63 -4.68
N ILE A 344 3.40 -22.69 -3.47
CA ILE A 344 3.97 -21.53 -2.79
C ILE A 344 5.44 -21.78 -2.52
N ASN A 345 6.28 -20.80 -2.83
CA ASN A 345 7.70 -20.77 -2.51
C ASN A 345 8.06 -19.49 -1.74
N THR A 346 9.04 -19.59 -0.83
CA THR A 346 9.51 -18.47 0.00
C THR A 346 11.02 -18.28 -0.13
N GLN A 347 11.50 -17.04 -0.10
CA GLN A 347 12.93 -16.70 -0.26
C GLN A 347 13.77 -17.10 0.96
N LYS A 348 13.32 -16.80 2.19
CA LYS A 348 14.03 -17.03 3.45
C LYS A 348 13.61 -18.38 4.07
N SER A 349 13.90 -19.47 3.34
CA SER A 349 13.80 -20.90 3.75
C SER A 349 12.41 -21.55 3.89
N GLY A 350 12.20 -22.65 3.15
CA GLY A 350 11.90 -23.95 3.80
C GLY A 350 10.64 -24.73 3.41
N SER A 351 9.64 -24.15 2.76
CA SER A 351 8.38 -24.87 2.43
C SER A 351 7.92 -24.61 1.01
N GLY A 352 8.55 -25.26 0.03
CA GLY A 352 7.88 -25.52 -1.24
C GLY A 352 6.76 -26.53 -0.96
N GLU A 353 5.56 -26.05 -0.69
CA GLU A 353 4.38 -26.89 -0.49
C GLU A 353 3.44 -26.72 -1.69
N SER A 354 3.11 -27.85 -2.31
CA SER A 354 2.05 -27.93 -3.30
C SER A 354 0.74 -28.14 -2.57
N VAL A 355 -0.21 -27.23 -2.79
CA VAL A 355 -1.56 -27.33 -2.25
C VAL A 355 -2.48 -27.72 -3.40
N ALA A 356 -3.05 -28.92 -3.31
CA ALA A 356 -4.05 -29.38 -4.28
C ALA A 356 -5.45 -28.95 -3.80
N LYS A 357 -6.20 -28.22 -4.64
CA LYS A 357 -7.58 -27.83 -4.35
C LYS A 357 -8.44 -29.07 -4.17
N THR A 358 -8.90 -29.36 -2.95
CA THR A 358 -9.86 -30.43 -2.72
C THR A 358 -11.26 -29.91 -3.04
N GLY A 359 -11.83 -30.35 -4.17
CA GLY A 359 -13.20 -30.00 -4.56
C GLY A 359 -14.26 -30.46 -3.53
N PRO A 360 -15.49 -29.92 -3.61
CA PRO A 360 -16.56 -30.24 -2.67
C PRO A 360 -16.93 -31.71 -2.76
N ALA A 361 -16.95 -32.39 -1.61
CA ALA A 361 -17.36 -33.77 -1.49
C ALA A 361 -18.83 -33.96 -1.94
N GLU A 362 -19.03 -34.43 -3.17
CA GLU A 362 -20.31 -35.00 -3.57
C GLU A 362 -20.58 -36.26 -2.73
N SER A 363 -21.59 -36.18 -1.85
CA SER A 363 -22.14 -37.35 -1.18
C SER A 363 -22.90 -38.23 -2.17
N GLY A 364 -22.19 -39.11 -2.84
CA GLY A 364 -22.77 -40.24 -3.57
C GLY A 364 -23.37 -41.25 -2.59
N ALA A 365 -24.69 -41.26 -2.48
CA ALA A 365 -25.44 -42.26 -1.73
C ALA A 365 -25.64 -43.53 -2.57
N GLU A 366 -25.06 -44.66 -2.14
CA GLU A 366 -25.54 -45.99 -2.49
C GLU A 366 -25.88 -46.83 -1.24
N SER A 367 -27.19 -47.00 -1.07
CA SER A 367 -27.95 -48.13 -0.51
C SER A 367 -27.21 -49.34 0.10
N SER A 368 -27.53 -49.66 1.36
CA SER A 368 -28.09 -51.00 1.70
C SER A 368 -28.91 -51.03 3.02
N SER A 369 -30.19 -51.36 2.84
CA SER A 369 -31.07 -52.26 3.61
C SER A 369 -31.18 -52.23 5.15
N ALA A 370 -32.35 -51.73 5.58
CA ALA A 370 -33.37 -52.35 6.46
C ALA A 370 -33.09 -52.58 7.96
N SER A 371 -33.85 -51.92 8.83
CA SER A 371 -35.06 -52.53 9.47
C SER A 371 -35.86 -51.51 10.30
N MET A 372 -37.14 -51.83 10.47
CA MET A 372 -38.33 -51.05 10.85
C MET A 372 -38.39 -50.59 12.33
N ILE A 373 -39.20 -49.55 12.63
CA ILE A 373 -40.56 -49.63 13.26
C ILE A 373 -41.03 -48.22 13.71
N THR A 374 -42.05 -47.69 12.98
CA THR A 374 -43.30 -46.97 13.36
C THR A 374 -43.32 -45.98 14.55
N LYS A 375 -43.99 -44.81 14.51
CA LYS A 375 -45.42 -44.57 14.24
C LYS A 375 -45.72 -43.06 14.13
N GLU A 376 -46.69 -42.72 13.29
CA GLU A 376 -47.34 -41.43 13.08
C GLU A 376 -48.12 -40.90 14.31
N ASN A 377 -48.23 -39.58 14.46
CA ASN A 377 -49.48 -38.79 14.28
C ASN A 377 -49.41 -37.40 14.94
N GLU A 378 -49.59 -36.35 14.11
CA GLU A 378 -50.29 -35.09 14.45
C GLU A 378 -51.81 -35.34 14.67
N PRO A 379 -52.71 -34.40 15.10
CA PRO A 379 -52.67 -32.93 14.91
C PRO A 379 -53.33 -32.01 15.99
N LYS A 380 -53.16 -30.68 15.76
CA LYS A 380 -54.06 -29.50 15.92
C LYS A 380 -55.19 -29.45 16.98
N ASP A 381 -55.30 -28.33 17.74
CA ASP A 381 -56.08 -27.10 17.43
C ASP A 381 -56.55 -26.33 18.70
N SER A 382 -56.61 -24.99 18.58
CA SER A 382 -57.53 -24.02 19.23
C SER A 382 -57.42 -23.80 20.78
N GLU A 383 -57.70 -22.65 21.41
CA GLU A 383 -58.62 -21.52 21.16
C GLU A 383 -58.09 -20.18 21.76
N ALA A 384 -58.74 -19.09 21.37
CA ALA A 384 -58.56 -17.70 21.80
C ALA A 384 -59.33 -17.35 23.10
N GLU A 385 -59.00 -16.22 23.75
CA GLU A 385 -59.95 -15.14 24.06
C GLU A 385 -59.28 -13.92 24.76
N GLU A 386 -59.87 -12.75 24.50
CA GLU A 386 -59.48 -11.38 24.83
C GLU A 386 -59.87 -10.93 26.26
N ASN A 387 -59.18 -9.91 26.82
CA ASN A 387 -59.81 -8.62 27.21
C ASN A 387 -58.83 -7.60 27.85
N GLU A 388 -58.86 -6.40 27.23
CA GLU A 388 -58.83 -5.00 27.71
C GLU A 388 -58.06 -4.53 28.98
N ALA A 389 -57.12 -3.59 28.72
CA ALA A 389 -56.93 -2.21 29.23
C ALA A 389 -56.93 -1.87 30.74
N GLU A 390 -55.82 -1.27 31.22
CA GLU A 390 -55.79 0.07 31.85
C GLU A 390 -54.35 0.63 31.99
N GLU A 391 -54.20 1.94 31.82
CA GLU A 391 -52.97 2.74 31.90
C GLU A 391 -52.50 2.97 33.35
N ALA A 392 -51.18 3.02 33.58
CA ALA A 392 -50.54 4.00 34.49
C ALA A 392 -49.00 3.94 34.37
N GLU A 393 -48.40 5.13 34.26
CA GLU A 393 -46.96 5.43 34.23
C GLU A 393 -46.18 4.87 35.43
N THR A 394 -44.90 4.51 35.24
CA THR A 394 -43.82 4.76 36.22
C THR A 394 -42.42 4.42 35.66
N GLU A 395 -41.54 5.42 35.75
CA GLU A 395 -40.06 5.43 35.85
C GLU A 395 -39.26 4.15 35.50
N ALA A 396 -38.47 4.25 34.43
CA ALA A 396 -37.39 3.30 34.13
C ALA A 396 -36.18 3.59 35.03
N LYS A 397 -35.81 2.60 35.83
CA LYS A 397 -34.55 2.50 36.58
C LYS A 397 -33.63 1.59 35.79
N GLU A 398 -32.53 2.12 35.27
CA GLU A 398 -31.49 1.34 34.61
C GLU A 398 -30.82 0.38 35.60
N VAL A 399 -30.57 -0.85 35.14
CA VAL A 399 -29.89 -1.92 35.87
C VAL A 399 -28.47 -1.98 35.33
N GLU A 400 -27.49 -1.71 36.20
CA GLU A 400 -26.07 -1.97 35.94
C GLU A 400 -25.83 -3.47 35.76
N VAL A 401 -25.14 -3.82 34.67
CA VAL A 401 -24.52 -5.14 34.50
C VAL A 401 -23.02 -4.95 34.72
N GLU A 402 -22.51 -5.49 35.82
CA GLU A 402 -21.08 -5.52 36.14
C GLU A 402 -20.33 -6.36 35.09
N ALA A 403 -19.46 -5.69 34.32
CA ALA A 403 -18.46 -6.33 33.48
C ALA A 403 -17.20 -6.63 34.31
N ILE A 404 -16.73 -7.88 34.19
CA ILE A 404 -15.51 -8.40 34.80
C ILE A 404 -14.31 -7.70 34.15
N VAL A 405 -13.60 -6.90 34.94
CA VAL A 405 -12.39 -6.17 34.52
C VAL A 405 -11.18 -7.10 34.54
N THR A 406 -10.71 -7.51 33.37
CA THR A 406 -9.31 -7.86 33.14
C THR A 406 -8.55 -6.58 32.78
N SER A 407 -7.56 -6.22 33.57
CA SER A 407 -6.74 -5.03 33.41
C SER A 407 -5.89 -5.07 32.13
N GLY A 408 -6.28 -4.29 31.13
CA GLY A 408 -5.52 -3.92 29.94
C GLY A 408 -5.86 -2.47 29.59
N SER A 409 -4.85 -1.67 29.24
CA SER A 409 -4.93 -0.21 29.03
C SER A 409 -6.22 0.24 28.35
N ALA A 410 -6.99 1.12 29.00
CA ALA A 410 -8.05 1.84 28.33
C ALA A 410 -7.44 2.61 27.15
N GLU A 411 -8.06 2.54 25.96
CA GLU A 411 -7.65 3.40 24.86
C GLU A 411 -7.68 4.86 25.32
N SER A 412 -6.57 5.57 25.07
CA SER A 412 -6.48 6.98 25.38
C SER A 412 -7.58 7.75 24.64
N THR A 413 -8.16 8.74 25.31
CA THR A 413 -9.09 9.67 24.66
C THR A 413 -8.38 10.79 23.91
N VAL A 414 -7.06 10.87 24.02
CA VAL A 414 -6.22 11.82 23.30
C VAL A 414 -5.54 11.10 22.15
N TYR A 415 -5.57 11.68 20.95
CA TYR A 415 -5.00 11.09 19.73
C TYR A 415 -4.48 12.18 18.79
N VAL A 416 -3.66 11.78 17.81
CA VAL A 416 -3.24 12.65 16.71
C VAL A 416 -4.35 12.66 15.68
N SER A 417 -4.96 13.82 15.44
CA SER A 417 -6.18 13.93 14.63
C SER A 417 -5.95 14.44 13.22
N ASP A 418 -4.80 15.04 12.96
CA ASP A 418 -4.45 15.64 11.67
C ASP A 418 -2.94 15.93 11.64
N LEU A 419 -2.33 15.89 10.47
CA LEU A 419 -0.90 16.13 10.25
C LEU A 419 -0.73 16.82 8.89
N SER A 420 0.12 17.84 8.83
CA SER A 420 0.46 18.53 7.59
C SER A 420 1.97 18.58 7.41
N LEU A 421 2.45 17.81 6.44
CA LEU A 421 3.85 17.84 6.00
C LEU A 421 4.18 19.18 5.32
N LYS A 422 3.24 19.72 4.53
CA LYS A 422 3.46 20.97 3.78
C LYS A 422 3.57 22.19 4.69
N ASP A 423 2.61 22.34 5.60
CA ASP A 423 2.53 23.51 6.49
C ASP A 423 3.26 23.28 7.81
N GLU A 424 3.87 22.10 7.98
CA GLU A 424 4.73 21.75 9.10
C GLU A 424 4.02 21.88 10.46
N TRP A 425 2.90 21.17 10.62
CA TRP A 425 2.18 21.10 11.89
C TRP A 425 1.46 19.77 12.11
N VAL A 426 1.15 19.47 13.37
CA VAL A 426 0.36 18.31 13.80
C VAL A 426 -0.74 18.73 14.77
N LYS A 427 -1.93 18.11 14.70
CA LYS A 427 -3.04 18.36 15.63
C LYS A 427 -3.24 17.20 16.59
N ILE A 428 -3.43 17.54 17.87
CA ILE A 428 -3.72 16.61 18.94
C ILE A 428 -5.09 16.94 19.50
N THR A 429 -6.00 15.97 19.51
CA THR A 429 -7.39 16.15 19.92
C THR A 429 -7.74 15.25 21.10
N ASN A 430 -8.49 15.79 22.06
CA ASN A 430 -9.08 15.03 23.16
C ASN A 430 -10.56 14.74 22.88
N ARG A 431 -10.87 13.55 22.35
CA ARG A 431 -12.26 13.07 22.16
C ARG A 431 -12.96 12.67 23.46
N GLY A 432 -12.28 12.79 24.60
CA GLY A 432 -12.82 12.42 25.91
C GLY A 432 -13.79 13.45 26.46
N SER A 433 -14.55 13.06 27.47
CA SER A 433 -15.51 13.92 28.19
C SER A 433 -14.89 14.72 29.34
N SER A 434 -13.57 14.62 29.54
CA SER A 434 -12.82 15.28 30.62
C SER A 434 -11.50 15.87 30.10
N PRO A 435 -11.04 17.01 30.65
CA PRO A 435 -9.73 17.58 30.30
C PRO A 435 -8.57 16.65 30.65
N VAL A 436 -7.53 16.65 29.82
CA VAL A 436 -6.31 15.85 30.01
C VAL A 436 -5.10 16.77 30.12
N SER A 437 -4.22 16.54 31.10
CA SER A 437 -2.94 17.24 31.15
C SER A 437 -1.95 16.56 30.22
N LEU A 438 -1.36 17.31 29.30
CA LEU A 438 -0.30 16.81 28.41
C LEU A 438 1.09 17.01 29.00
N LYS A 439 1.20 17.40 30.28
CA LYS A 439 2.50 17.68 30.90
C LYS A 439 3.40 16.45 30.83
N GLY A 440 4.51 16.54 30.11
CA GLY A 440 5.48 15.45 29.98
C GLY A 440 5.12 14.39 28.94
N TRP A 441 3.97 14.54 28.26
CA TRP A 441 3.69 13.79 27.04
C TRP A 441 4.72 14.16 25.97
N LYS A 442 4.87 13.31 24.97
CA LYS A 442 5.78 13.54 23.85
C LYS A 442 5.09 13.31 22.53
N ILE A 443 5.49 14.05 21.52
CA ILE A 443 5.22 13.67 20.14
C ILE A 443 6.55 13.55 19.40
N GLU A 444 6.69 12.49 18.63
CA GLU A 444 7.93 12.12 17.94
C GLU A 444 7.66 11.94 16.46
N ASP A 445 8.69 12.26 15.69
CA ASP A 445 8.81 11.98 14.27
C ASP A 445 9.79 10.80 14.09
N ASP A 446 9.42 9.87 13.20
CA ASP A 446 10.06 8.58 12.84
C ASP A 446 11.30 8.16 13.66
N GLY A 447 11.14 7.08 14.43
CA GLY A 447 12.24 6.46 15.17
C GLY A 447 12.88 7.35 16.24
N SER A 448 12.15 8.32 16.80
CA SER A 448 12.58 9.28 17.84
C SER A 448 13.68 10.27 17.40
N LYS A 449 13.82 10.50 16.08
CA LYS A 449 14.77 11.48 15.52
C LYS A 449 14.51 12.89 16.03
N HIS A 450 13.23 13.26 16.10
CA HIS A 450 12.80 14.54 16.63
C HIS A 450 11.71 14.32 17.68
N THR A 451 11.97 14.76 18.92
CA THR A 451 11.02 14.67 20.03
C THR A 451 10.60 16.05 20.51
N TYR A 452 9.30 16.32 20.53
CA TYR A 452 8.72 17.45 21.25
C TYR A 452 8.17 16.96 22.58
N THR A 453 8.57 17.59 23.68
CA THR A 453 7.97 17.34 25.00
C THR A 453 6.97 18.43 25.32
N PHE A 454 5.71 18.05 25.50
CA PHE A 454 4.65 19.01 25.78
C PHE A 454 4.93 19.74 27.11
N PRO A 455 4.82 21.08 27.12
CA PRO A 455 4.91 21.85 28.35
C PRO A 455 3.71 21.53 29.25
N SER A 456 3.65 22.17 30.42
CA SER A 456 2.46 22.04 31.28
C SER A 456 1.26 22.74 30.63
N CYS A 457 0.56 22.03 29.74
CA CYS A 457 -0.72 22.44 29.17
C CYS A 457 -1.81 21.41 29.50
N THR A 458 -3.06 21.87 29.43
CA THR A 458 -4.25 21.06 29.62
C THR A 458 -5.05 21.14 28.34
N LEU A 459 -5.34 19.99 27.74
CA LEU A 459 -6.21 19.87 26.59
C LEU A 459 -7.63 19.59 27.09
N ASP A 460 -8.50 20.58 26.95
CA ASP A 460 -9.89 20.48 27.39
C ASP A 460 -10.65 19.35 26.67
N SER A 461 -11.78 18.94 27.23
CA SER A 461 -12.66 17.96 26.59
C SER A 461 -13.13 18.47 25.22
N GLN A 462 -13.08 17.62 24.20
CA GLN A 462 -13.45 17.93 22.81
C GLN A 462 -12.62 19.07 22.19
N ALA A 463 -11.45 19.38 22.76
CA ALA A 463 -10.57 20.42 22.26
C ALA A 463 -9.41 19.84 21.45
N THR A 464 -8.84 20.70 20.61
CA THR A 464 -7.69 20.40 19.75
C THR A 464 -6.60 21.44 20.01
N VAL A 465 -5.35 20.97 20.03
CA VAL A 465 -4.15 21.81 20.01
C VAL A 465 -3.35 21.51 18.76
N THR A 466 -2.87 22.54 18.07
CA THR A 466 -1.97 22.43 16.92
C THR A 466 -0.54 22.69 17.39
N LEU A 467 0.38 21.79 17.08
CA LEU A 467 1.82 21.98 17.25
C LEU A 467 2.45 22.28 15.89
N TYR A 468 2.96 23.49 15.72
CA TYR A 468 3.72 23.93 14.56
C TYR A 468 5.21 23.64 14.77
N THR A 469 5.90 23.20 13.72
CA THR A 469 7.36 23.02 13.70
C THR A 469 8.11 24.33 13.92
N GLY A 470 7.63 25.42 13.34
CA GLY A 470 8.33 26.72 13.32
C GLY A 470 8.39 27.46 14.65
N GLU A 471 8.87 28.70 14.59
CA GLU A 471 8.89 29.62 15.74
C GLU A 471 7.53 30.31 15.94
N GLY A 472 7.17 30.57 17.20
CA GLY A 472 5.97 31.31 17.56
C GLY A 472 5.82 31.42 19.07
N MET A 473 4.71 32.02 19.51
CA MET A 473 4.37 32.12 20.94
C MET A 473 3.26 31.14 21.29
N ASN A 474 3.53 30.21 22.21
CA ASN A 474 2.55 29.24 22.66
C ASN A 474 1.30 29.90 23.22
N THR A 475 0.14 29.43 22.77
CA THR A 475 -1.19 29.77 23.28
C THR A 475 -1.86 28.52 23.87
N ALA A 476 -3.16 28.59 24.18
CA ALA A 476 -3.91 27.43 24.65
C ALA A 476 -4.17 26.39 23.53
N THR A 477 -4.19 26.83 22.27
CA THR A 477 -4.56 26.00 21.11
C THR A 477 -3.46 25.88 20.08
N GLU A 478 -2.37 26.65 20.21
CA GLU A 478 -1.24 26.66 19.29
C GLU A 478 0.06 26.53 20.09
N LEU A 479 0.87 25.55 19.73
CA LEU A 479 2.19 25.30 20.29
C LEU A 479 3.22 25.39 19.17
N TYR A 480 4.44 25.74 19.53
CA TYR A 480 5.54 25.91 18.59
C TYR A 480 6.75 25.10 19.07
N TRP A 481 7.31 24.31 18.15
CA TRP A 481 8.51 23.52 18.37
C TRP A 481 9.76 24.40 18.35
N GLY A 482 9.75 25.50 17.58
CA GLY A 482 10.88 26.41 17.46
C GLY A 482 12.02 25.83 16.61
N SER A 483 11.71 24.89 15.71
CA SER A 483 12.67 24.34 14.76
C SER A 483 12.75 25.22 13.51
N GLY A 484 13.97 25.42 13.02
CA GLY A 484 14.25 26.09 11.74
C GLY A 484 14.32 25.12 10.56
N SER A 485 14.03 23.84 10.77
CA SER A 485 14.03 22.79 9.74
C SER A 485 12.73 22.00 9.82
N PRO A 486 12.21 21.51 8.68
CA PRO A 486 11.06 20.62 8.64
C PRO A 486 11.25 19.43 9.58
N ILE A 487 10.19 19.12 10.33
CA ILE A 487 10.11 17.97 11.21
C ILE A 487 9.19 16.93 10.60
N TRP A 488 8.08 17.33 10.01
CA TRP A 488 7.09 16.36 9.51
C TRP A 488 7.39 15.94 8.08
N ASN A 489 7.73 16.88 7.19
CA ASN A 489 8.15 16.61 5.82
C ASN A 489 9.62 16.19 5.77
N ASN A 490 9.90 14.99 6.24
CA ASN A 490 11.23 14.40 6.23
C ASN A 490 11.17 12.93 5.79
N ASP A 491 12.23 12.15 5.98
CA ASP A 491 12.26 10.75 5.53
C ASP A 491 11.31 9.81 6.33
N GLY A 492 10.56 10.31 7.31
CA GLY A 492 9.60 9.55 8.09
C GLY A 492 8.36 10.35 8.43
N ASP A 493 7.37 10.34 7.53
CA ASP A 493 6.18 11.21 7.56
C ASP A 493 5.13 10.78 8.61
N THR A 494 5.52 10.24 9.77
CA THR A 494 4.61 9.73 10.81
C THR A 494 4.81 10.40 12.16
N ALA A 495 3.72 10.90 12.73
CA ALA A 495 3.68 11.46 14.08
C ALA A 495 3.28 10.41 15.12
N TYR A 496 4.13 10.18 16.13
CA TYR A 496 3.90 9.24 17.25
C TYR A 496 3.68 9.99 18.56
N LEU A 497 2.49 9.87 19.16
CA LEU A 497 2.14 10.51 20.43
C LEU A 497 2.30 9.55 21.60
N PHE A 498 3.05 9.94 22.63
CA PHE A 498 3.28 9.17 23.85
C PHE A 498 2.76 9.89 25.09
N ASP A 499 2.21 9.13 26.05
CA ASP A 499 1.81 9.68 27.35
C ASP A 499 3.01 10.03 28.25
N ASP A 500 2.74 10.58 29.44
CA ASP A 500 3.76 10.97 30.42
C ASP A 500 4.54 9.78 31.02
N SER A 501 4.05 8.57 30.80
CA SER A 501 4.64 7.30 31.24
C SER A 501 5.46 6.64 30.13
N GLY A 502 5.45 7.21 28.92
CA GLY A 502 6.17 6.72 27.75
C GLY A 502 5.44 5.64 26.96
N ASN A 503 4.13 5.44 27.18
CA ASN A 503 3.34 4.51 26.37
C ASN A 503 2.89 5.20 25.08
N LEU A 504 2.96 4.49 23.95
CA LEU A 504 2.39 4.96 22.69
C LEU A 504 0.87 5.05 22.82
N VAL A 505 0.35 6.22 22.51
CA VAL A 505 -1.06 6.59 22.64
C VAL A 505 -1.76 6.63 21.28
N ALA A 506 -1.12 7.21 20.27
CA ALA A 506 -1.63 7.30 18.91
C ALA A 506 -0.48 7.50 17.93
N SER A 507 -0.70 7.15 16.67
CA SER A 507 0.16 7.54 15.55
C SER A 507 -0.70 8.01 14.38
N LEU A 508 -0.16 8.91 13.56
CA LEU A 508 -0.79 9.36 12.31
C LEU A 508 0.28 9.60 11.26
N GLU A 509 0.12 8.97 10.10
CA GLU A 509 0.95 9.17 8.92
C GLU A 509 0.38 10.32 8.07
N GLY A 510 1.26 11.11 7.45
CA GLY A 510 0.94 12.41 6.84
C GLY A 510 1.05 12.50 5.33
#